data_AF-A0A066URL8-F1
#
_entry.id   AF-A0A066URL8-F1
#
_cell.length_a   1.000
_cell.length_b   1.000
_cell.length_c   1.000
_cell.angle_alpha   90.00
_cell.angle_beta   90.00
_cell.angle_gamma   90.00
#
_symmetry.space_group_name_H-M   'P 1'
#
loop_
_entity.id
_entity.type
_entity.pdbx_description
1 polymer ?
#
loop_
_entity_poly.entity_id
_entity_poly.type
_entity_poly.pdbx_seq_one_letter_code
_entity_poly.pdbx_strand_id
1 'polypeptide(L)'
;MIVPLLGDSFEIALKQPNKGELIFPYNSRSVSVGFQCVRNELGIEDLKYRDLRREGASRLFEKGYSIEEVAQVTGHRNLNILWQVYTQLFPHKLHNKAQ
;
A
#
# COMPACT_ATOMS: atom_id res chain seq x y z
N MET A 1 -3.73 -15.48 -6.03
CA MET A 1 -4.48 -14.38 -5.38
C MET A 1 -4.66 -13.31 -6.44
N ILE A 2 -5.90 -12.91 -6.69
CA ILE A 2 -6.23 -11.85 -7.65
C ILE A 2 -6.26 -10.54 -6.86
N VAL A 3 -5.60 -9.51 -7.37
CA VAL A 3 -5.55 -8.18 -6.75
C VAL A 3 -6.23 -7.18 -7.70
N PRO A 4 -7.30 -6.50 -7.27
CA PRO A 4 -7.94 -5.47 -8.08
C PRO A 4 -7.05 -4.23 -8.19
N LEU A 5 -6.92 -3.69 -9.39
CA LEU A 5 -6.24 -2.42 -9.64
C LEU A 5 -7.24 -1.28 -9.43
N LEU A 6 -7.06 -0.49 -8.37
CA LEU A 6 -7.91 0.64 -8.03
C LEU A 6 -7.30 1.98 -8.48
N GLY A 7 -8.16 2.94 -8.80
CA GLY A 7 -7.75 4.28 -9.21
C GLY A 7 -6.78 4.27 -10.39
N ASP A 8 -5.77 5.12 -10.33
CA ASP A 8 -4.82 5.33 -11.43
C ASP A 8 -3.86 4.14 -11.65
N SER A 9 -3.90 3.10 -10.81
CA SER A 9 -2.99 1.95 -10.93
C SER A 9 -3.14 1.20 -12.25
N PHE A 10 -4.37 1.08 -12.76
CA PHE A 10 -4.63 0.49 -14.07
C PHE A 10 -4.04 1.34 -15.20
N GLU A 11 -4.19 2.66 -15.13
CA GLU A 11 -3.62 3.58 -16.11
C GLU A 11 -2.08 3.57 -16.09
N ILE A 12 -1.47 3.51 -14.90
CA ILE A 12 0.00 3.42 -14.75
C ILE A 12 0.52 2.13 -15.40
N ALA A 13 -0.19 1.02 -15.23
CA ALA A 13 0.17 -0.26 -15.87
C ALA A 13 0.05 -0.16 -17.39
N LEU A 14 -1.01 0.45 -17.91
CA LEU A 14 -1.19 0.65 -19.35
C LEU A 14 -0.18 1.62 -19.97
N LYS A 15 0.32 2.59 -19.20
CA LYS A 15 1.36 3.53 -19.66
C LYS A 15 2.74 2.88 -19.82
N GLN A 16 2.95 1.66 -19.30
CA GLN A 16 4.24 0.99 -19.44
C GLN A 16 4.49 0.53 -20.88
N PRO A 17 5.71 0.69 -21.42
CA PRO A 17 6.02 0.23 -22.76
C PRO A 17 6.00 -1.30 -22.81
N ASN A 18 5.32 -1.86 -23.81
CA ASN A 18 5.23 -3.32 -23.97
C ASN A 18 6.53 -3.87 -24.59
N LYS A 19 7.51 -4.20 -23.73
CA LYS A 19 8.86 -4.65 -24.11
C LYS A 19 9.15 -6.12 -23.77
N GLY A 20 8.16 -6.87 -23.30
CA GLY A 20 8.34 -8.27 -22.91
C GLY A 20 7.19 -8.80 -22.04
N GLU A 21 7.45 -9.90 -21.33
CA GLU A 21 6.43 -10.60 -20.53
C GLU A 21 6.00 -9.86 -19.25
N LEU A 22 6.83 -8.93 -18.77
CA LEU A 22 6.59 -8.21 -17.51
C LEU A 22 6.18 -6.76 -17.78
N ILE A 23 5.15 -6.29 -17.04
CA ILE A 23 4.72 -4.87 -17.06
C ILE A 23 5.87 -3.96 -16.60
N PHE A 24 6.61 -4.38 -15.57
CA PHE A 24 7.78 -3.68 -15.04
C PHE A 24 9.01 -4.60 -15.10
N PRO A 25 9.84 -4.51 -16.15
CA PRO A 25 11.00 -5.39 -16.36
C PRO A 25 12.23 -4.94 -15.55
N TYR A 26 12.06 -4.75 -14.24
CA TYR A 26 13.11 -4.26 -13.34
C TYR A 26 13.47 -5.29 -12.26
N ASN A 27 14.73 -5.27 -11.82
CA ASN A 27 15.17 -6.08 -10.68
C ASN A 27 14.62 -5.48 -9.37
N SER A 28 13.91 -6.30 -8.59
CA SER A 28 13.29 -5.90 -7.31
C SER A 28 14.30 -5.32 -6.30
N ARG A 29 15.54 -5.82 -6.29
CA ARG A 29 16.62 -5.30 -5.45
C ARG A 29 16.99 -3.88 -5.84
N SER A 30 17.08 -3.61 -7.14
CA SER A 30 17.40 -2.27 -7.66
C SER A 30 16.32 -1.24 -7.33
N VAL A 31 15.04 -1.64 -7.33
CA VAL A 31 13.93 -0.74 -6.94
C VAL A 31 14.07 -0.31 -5.48
N SER A 32 14.38 -1.25 -4.58
CA SER A 32 14.56 -0.95 -3.15
C SER A 32 15.74 -0.01 -2.91
N VAL A 33 16.84 -0.20 -3.63
CA VAL A 33 18.03 0.67 -3.56
C VAL A 33 17.70 2.06 -4.12
N GLY A 34 17.08 2.14 -5.30
CA GLY A 34 16.69 3.41 -5.91
C GLY A 34 15.78 4.24 -5.00
N PHE A 35 14.80 3.60 -4.35
CA PHE A 35 13.95 4.26 -3.36
C PHE A 35 14.78 4.84 -2.19
N GLN A 36 15.74 4.07 -1.66
CA GLN A 36 16.59 4.54 -0.56
C GLN A 36 17.47 5.73 -0.98
N CYS A 37 18.03 5.70 -2.19
CA CYS A 37 18.83 6.79 -2.73
C CYS A 37 18.02 8.09 -2.80
N VAL A 38 16.85 8.06 -3.43
CA VAL A 38 15.98 9.26 -3.57
C VAL A 38 15.50 9.75 -2.20
N ARG A 39 15.10 8.84 -1.31
CA ARG A 39 14.71 9.19 0.07
C ARG A 39 15.84 9.93 0.80
N ASN A 40 17.07 9.43 0.71
CA ASN A 40 18.24 10.02 1.36
C ASN A 40 18.59 11.40 0.76
N GLU A 41 18.51 11.53 -0.56
CA GLU A 41 18.72 12.80 -1.26
C GLU A 41 17.73 13.88 -0.81
N LEU A 42 16.47 13.49 -0.54
CA LEU A 42 15.43 14.37 -0.01
C LEU A 42 15.53 14.59 1.51
N GLY A 43 16.49 13.97 2.20
CA GLY A 43 16.66 14.10 3.66
C GLY A 43 15.52 13.51 4.49
N ILE A 44 14.78 12.53 3.95
CA ILE A 44 13.65 11.92 4.66
C ILE A 44 14.14 10.80 5.58
N GLU A 45 13.91 10.97 6.88
CA GLU A 45 14.27 10.00 7.91
C GLU A 45 13.14 8.99 8.19
N ASP A 46 13.51 7.80 8.66
CA ASP A 46 12.63 6.67 9.05
C ASP A 46 11.56 6.20 8.04
N LEU A 47 11.65 6.58 6.76
CA LEU A 47 10.77 6.06 5.71
C LEU A 47 11.37 4.82 5.04
N LYS A 48 10.67 3.69 5.03
CA LYS A 48 11.09 2.44 4.37
C LYS A 48 10.15 2.10 3.22
N TYR A 49 10.66 1.37 2.22
CA TYR A 49 9.87 1.00 1.03
C TYR A 49 8.58 0.24 1.38
N ARG A 50 8.62 -0.62 2.40
CA ARG A 50 7.44 -1.36 2.89
C ARG A 50 6.35 -0.47 3.48
N ASP A 51 6.70 0.74 3.93
CA ASP A 51 5.74 1.66 4.53
C ASP A 51 4.78 2.21 3.48
N LEU A 52 5.16 2.23 2.20
CA LEU A 52 4.25 2.55 1.08
C LEU A 52 3.03 1.63 1.04
N ARG A 53 3.21 0.34 1.36
CA ARG A 53 2.11 -0.62 1.43
C ARG A 53 1.20 -0.35 2.63
N ARG A 54 1.77 0.05 3.76
CA ARG A 54 1.02 0.43 4.97
C ARG A 54 0.24 1.73 4.74
N GLU A 55 0.86 2.71 4.09
CA GLU A 55 0.23 3.96 3.68
C GLU A 55 -0.94 3.70 2.72
N GLY A 56 -0.75 2.83 1.72
CA GLY A 56 -1.84 2.42 0.82
C GLY A 56 -3.03 1.80 1.57
N ALA A 57 -2.78 0.92 2.54
CA ALA A 57 -3.83 0.36 3.38
C ALA A 57 -4.53 1.44 4.22
N SER A 58 -3.77 2.38 4.78
CA SER A 58 -4.27 3.47 5.61
C SER A 58 -5.21 4.39 4.81
N ARG A 59 -4.82 4.79 3.60
CA ARG A 59 -5.67 5.58 2.70
C ARG A 59 -6.98 4.90 2.34
N LEU A 60 -6.97 3.58 2.17
CA LEU A 60 -8.21 2.83 1.90
C LEU A 60 -9.11 2.83 3.14
N PHE A 61 -8.55 2.63 4.32
CA PHE A 61 -9.30 2.73 5.56
C PHE A 61 -9.91 4.12 5.80
N GLU A 62 -9.15 5.18 5.52
CA GLU A 62 -9.63 6.56 5.58
C GLU A 62 -10.75 6.85 4.59
N LYS A 63 -10.70 6.21 3.40
CA LYS A 63 -11.78 6.25 2.40
C LYS A 63 -13.01 5.41 2.77
N GLY A 64 -12.99 4.69 3.89
CA GLY A 64 -14.13 3.94 4.40
C GLY A 64 -14.23 2.49 3.90
N TYR A 65 -13.19 1.95 3.25
CA TYR A 65 -13.17 0.55 2.85
C TYR A 65 -13.12 -0.38 4.07
N SER A 66 -13.77 -1.55 3.95
CA SER A 66 -13.77 -2.59 4.97
C SER A 66 -12.42 -3.30 5.05
N ILE A 67 -12.15 -4.01 6.16
CA ILE A 67 -10.89 -4.74 6.35
C ILE A 67 -10.70 -5.81 5.28
N GLU A 68 -11.78 -6.46 4.86
CA GLU A 68 -11.80 -7.48 3.81
C GLU A 68 -11.46 -6.89 2.43
N GLU A 69 -12.04 -5.75 2.09
CA GLU A 69 -11.74 -5.03 0.84
C GLU A 69 -10.28 -4.56 0.81
N VAL A 70 -9.82 -3.97 1.92
CA VAL A 70 -8.40 -3.58 2.06
C VAL A 70 -7.49 -4.80 1.95
N ALA A 71 -7.86 -5.94 2.52
CA ALA A 71 -7.09 -7.18 2.42
C ALA A 71 -6.99 -7.69 0.98
N GLN A 72 -8.06 -7.59 0.20
CA GLN A 72 -8.06 -7.99 -1.19
C GLN A 72 -7.19 -7.07 -2.07
N VAL A 73 -7.29 -5.74 -1.88
CA VAL A 73 -6.51 -4.75 -2.65
C VAL A 73 -5.03 -4.80 -2.28
N THR A 74 -4.72 -4.92 -1.00
CA THR A 74 -3.33 -5.01 -0.57
C THR A 74 -2.78 -6.41 -0.84
N GLY A 75 -3.60 -7.46 -0.82
CA GLY A 75 -3.16 -8.85 -0.97
C GLY A 75 -2.63 -9.46 0.33
N HIS A 76 -3.17 -9.04 1.48
CA HIS A 76 -2.84 -9.66 2.76
C HIS A 76 -3.65 -10.95 2.94
N ARG A 77 -2.96 -12.05 3.28
CA ARG A 77 -3.61 -13.32 3.67
C ARG A 77 -4.00 -13.36 5.15
N ASN A 78 -3.29 -12.59 5.97
CA ASN A 78 -3.51 -12.51 7.41
C ASN A 78 -4.12 -11.15 7.75
N LEU A 79 -5.38 -11.16 8.20
CA LEU A 79 -6.12 -9.96 8.54
C LEU A 79 -5.61 -9.28 9.82
N ASN A 80 -4.90 -9.99 10.69
CA ASN A 80 -4.40 -9.42 11.95
C ASN A 80 -3.43 -8.25 11.72
N ILE A 81 -2.66 -8.30 10.62
CA ILE A 81 -1.75 -7.20 10.24
C ILE A 81 -2.56 -5.93 9.90
N LEU A 82 -3.67 -6.10 9.17
CA LEU A 82 -4.54 -4.98 8.79
C LEU A 82 -5.37 -4.48 9.96
N TRP A 83 -5.77 -5.38 10.86
CA TRP A 83 -6.46 -5.03 12.09
C TRP A 83 -5.63 -4.06 12.94
N GLN A 84 -4.32 -4.32 13.10
CA GLN A 84 -3.41 -3.41 13.80
C GLN A 84 -3.33 -2.02 13.17
N VAL A 85 -3.37 -1.94 11.83
CA VAL A 85 -3.39 -0.64 11.12
C VAL A 85 -4.72 0.08 11.36
N TYR A 86 -5.83 -0.64 11.22
CA TYR A 86 -7.17 -0.08 11.40
C TYR A 86 -7.39 0.49 12.82
N THR A 87 -6.98 -0.24 13.86
CA THR A 87 -7.15 0.20 15.25
C THR A 87 -6.28 1.42 15.60
N GLN A 88 -5.10 1.54 15.00
CA GLN A 88 -4.23 2.71 15.15
C GLN A 88 -4.82 3.97 14.50
N LEU A 89 -5.55 3.83 13.39
CA LEU A 89 -6.16 4.96 12.68
C LEU A 89 -7.43 5.48 13.35
N PHE A 90 -8.22 4.60 13.98
CA PHE A 90 -9.51 4.95 14.55
C PHE A 90 -9.68 4.59 16.03
N PRO A 91 -8.80 5.03 16.94
CA PRO A 91 -8.94 4.74 18.37
C PRO A 91 -10.24 5.33 18.95
N HIS A 92 -10.69 6.48 18.44
CA HIS A 92 -11.91 7.17 18.90
C HIS A 92 -13.21 6.46 18.53
N LYS A 93 -13.23 5.56 17.54
CA LYS A 93 -14.45 4.80 17.18
C LYS A 93 -14.94 3.91 18.32
N LEU A 94 -14.09 3.57 19.29
CA LEU A 94 -14.49 2.86 20.50
C LEU A 94 -15.37 3.73 21.41
N HIS A 95 -15.07 5.02 21.52
CA HIS A 95 -15.83 5.93 22.38
C HIS A 95 -17.27 6.12 21.87
N ASN A 96 -17.43 6.28 20.56
CA ASN A 96 -18.74 6.49 19.93
C ASN A 96 -19.66 5.27 19.94
N LYS A 97 -19.14 4.07 20.27
CA LYS A 97 -19.94 2.83 20.38
C LYS A 97 -20.46 2.56 21.80
N ALA A 98 -19.94 3.27 22.81
CA ALA A 98 -20.28 3.05 24.21
C ALA A 98 -21.35 4.04 24.73
N GLN A 99 -21.85 4.94 23.88
CA GLN A 99 -22.99 5.82 24.10
C GLN A 99 -24.20 5.31 23.32
#